data_AF-A0A0C9LRT6-F1
#
_entry.id   AF-A0A0C9LRT6-F1
#
_cell.length_a   1.000
_cell.length_b   1.000
_cell.length_c   1.000
_cell.angle_alpha   90.00
_cell.angle_beta   90.00
_cell.angle_gamma   90.00
#
_symmetry.space_group_name_H-M   'P 1'
#
loop_
_entity.id
_entity.type
_entity.pdbx_description
1 polymer ?
#
loop_
_entity_poly.entity_id
_entity_poly.type
_entity_poly.pdbx_seq_one_letter_code
_entity_poly.pdbx_strand_id
1 'polypeptide(L)'
;MQECQQKISSKSLPADKFLRQRCTEHHAWLSHASIAGVNLPYKAAGLLLKKELEMCAKLLVQNHCNNDNPFLAILGGAKLSPKHKLVLYLPSKVYTMIICGALAWPFVNMGDDMD
;
A
#
# COMPACT_ATOMS: atom_id res chain seq x y z
N MET A 1 2.14 21.90 3.01
CA MET A 1 1.59 21.12 1.88
C MET A 1 0.86 22.00 0.86
N GLN A 2 -0.03 22.91 1.29
CA GLN A 2 -0.77 23.82 0.39
C GLN A 2 0.13 24.79 -0.41
N GLU A 3 1.16 25.39 0.22
CA GLU A 3 2.12 26.25 -0.51
C GLU A 3 2.92 25.50 -1.58
N CYS A 4 3.27 24.22 -1.34
CA CYS A 4 3.94 23.39 -2.35
C CYS A 4 3.00 23.07 -3.51
N GLN A 5 1.73 22.76 -3.24
CA GLN A 5 0.73 22.53 -4.30
C GLN A 5 0.54 23.78 -5.17
N GLN A 6 0.48 24.97 -4.58
CA GLN A 6 0.39 26.23 -5.32
C GLN A 6 1.64 26.50 -6.17
N LYS A 7 2.86 26.26 -5.65
CA LYS A 7 4.11 26.38 -6.41
C LYS A 7 4.27 25.37 -7.54
N ILE A 8 3.63 24.20 -7.44
CA ILE A 8 3.62 23.19 -8.51
C ILE A 8 2.54 23.51 -9.55
N SER A 9 1.38 24.02 -9.12
CA SER A 9 0.32 24.48 -10.03
C SER A 9 0.81 25.58 -10.97
N SER A 10 1.59 26.53 -10.45
CA SER A 10 2.21 27.59 -11.26
C SER A 10 3.39 27.13 -12.13
N LYS A 11 3.91 25.92 -11.87
CA LYS A 11 4.98 25.27 -12.64
C LYS A 11 4.47 24.03 -13.41
N SER A 12 3.16 23.92 -13.61
CA SER A 12 2.60 22.81 -14.40
C SER A 12 3.24 22.85 -15.78
N LEU A 13 4.08 21.85 -16.05
CA LEU A 13 4.71 21.65 -17.35
C LEU A 13 3.62 21.60 -18.44
N PRO A 14 3.92 22.00 -19.68
CA PRO A 14 3.01 21.93 -20.81
C PRO A 14 2.77 20.46 -21.19
N ALA A 15 2.00 19.75 -20.39
CA ALA A 15 1.64 18.35 -20.57
C ALA A 15 0.13 18.26 -20.56
N ASP A 16 -0.48 17.84 -21.66
CA ASP A 16 -1.95 17.74 -21.76
C ASP A 16 -2.51 16.48 -21.08
N LYS A 17 -1.65 15.46 -20.88
CA LYS A 17 -2.01 14.15 -20.33
C LYS A 17 -0.94 13.66 -19.37
N PHE A 18 -1.37 13.10 -18.25
CA PHE A 18 -0.48 12.47 -17.27
C PHE A 18 -0.66 10.96 -17.27
N LEU A 19 0.43 10.22 -17.50
CA LEU A 19 0.45 8.76 -17.46
C LEU A 19 1.34 8.28 -16.30
N ARG A 20 0.76 7.57 -15.33
CA ARG A 20 1.50 7.03 -14.17
C ARG A 20 1.81 5.54 -14.35
N GLN A 21 3.09 5.19 -14.41
CA GLN A 21 3.52 3.80 -14.63
C GLN A 21 3.85 3.02 -13.34
N ARG A 22 4.15 3.69 -12.22
CA ARG A 22 4.73 3.05 -11.03
C ARG A 22 3.83 3.15 -9.80
N CYS A 23 3.62 2.02 -9.11
CA CYS A 23 3.22 2.00 -7.71
C CYS A 23 4.38 2.54 -6.86
N THR A 24 4.37 3.85 -6.60
CA THR A 24 5.20 4.40 -5.52
C THR A 24 4.54 4.10 -4.19
N GLU A 25 5.39 3.81 -3.20
CA GLU A 25 5.04 3.49 -1.80
C GLU A 25 3.86 4.32 -1.32
N HIS A 26 2.69 3.69 -1.28
CA HIS A 26 1.42 4.33 -0.93
C HIS A 26 1.31 4.46 0.58
N HIS A 27 2.21 5.23 1.18
CA HIS A 27 1.91 5.82 2.46
C HIS A 27 1.04 7.03 2.15
N ALA A 28 -0.19 7.07 2.68
CA ALA A 28 -1.18 8.13 2.46
C ALA A 28 -0.68 9.57 2.74
N TRP A 29 0.51 9.71 3.33
CA TRP A 29 1.18 10.96 3.67
C TRP A 29 2.33 11.33 2.73
N LEU A 30 2.87 10.37 1.96
CA LEU A 30 3.93 10.59 0.96
C LEU A 30 3.31 10.86 -0.41
N SER A 31 2.43 11.86 -0.44
CA SER A 31 1.96 12.50 -1.67
C SER A 31 3.10 13.30 -2.28
N HIS A 32 4.06 12.60 -2.89
CA HIS A 32 5.16 13.26 -3.59
C HIS A 32 4.58 14.15 -4.69
N ALA A 33 5.21 15.29 -4.92
CA ALA A 33 4.82 16.26 -5.94
C ALA A 33 4.55 15.61 -7.31
N SER A 34 5.33 14.58 -7.66
CA SER A 34 5.21 13.81 -8.91
C SER A 34 3.96 12.93 -9.02
N ILE A 35 3.25 12.67 -7.92
CA ILE A 35 2.08 11.77 -7.88
C ILE A 35 0.80 12.57 -7.64
N ALA A 36 0.82 13.44 -6.62
CA ALA A 36 -0.36 14.17 -6.16
C ALA A 36 -0.38 15.64 -6.64
N GLY A 37 0.76 16.17 -7.07
CA GLY A 37 0.90 17.57 -7.49
C GLY A 37 0.52 17.84 -8.95
N VAL A 38 0.26 16.80 -9.76
CA VAL A 38 -0.10 16.96 -11.17
C VAL A 38 -1.62 17.15 -11.29
N ASN A 39 -2.03 18.38 -11.58
CA ASN A 39 -3.44 18.76 -11.72
C ASN A 39 -3.83 18.94 -13.19
N LEU A 40 -3.99 17.82 -13.89
CA LEU A 40 -4.47 17.77 -15.28
C LEU A 40 -5.84 17.07 -15.34
N PRO A 41 -6.74 17.47 -16.26
CA PRO A 41 -8.07 16.86 -16.38
C PRO A 41 -8.00 15.38 -16.78
N TYR A 42 -6.99 15.00 -17.57
CA TYR A 42 -6.78 13.62 -18.01
C TYR A 42 -5.60 12.97 -17.30
N LYS A 43 -5.90 12.04 -16.40
CA LYS A 43 -4.92 11.20 -15.68
C LYS A 43 -5.17 9.74 -16.00
N ALA A 44 -4.15 9.05 -16.49
CA ALA A 44 -4.21 7.63 -16.82
C ALA A 44 -3.18 6.83 -16.00
N ALA A 45 -3.55 5.61 -15.64
CA ALA A 45 -2.60 4.61 -15.14
C ALA A 45 -2.00 3.85 -16.33
N GLY A 46 -0.69 3.66 -16.32
CA GLY A 46 0.01 2.79 -17.25
C GLY A 46 -0.35 1.32 -17.06
N LEU A 47 -0.02 0.50 -18.05
CA LEU A 47 -0.33 -0.93 -18.06
C LEU A 47 0.33 -1.68 -16.90
N LEU A 48 1.51 -1.24 -16.43
CA LEU A 48 2.20 -1.84 -15.29
C LEU A 48 1.41 -1.62 -13.99
N LEU A 49 1.01 -0.37 -13.73
CA LEU A 49 0.17 -0.02 -12.59
C LEU A 49 -1.18 -0.75 -12.62
N LYS A 50 -1.77 -0.91 -13.81
CA LYS A 50 -3.01 -1.69 -14.00
C LYS A 50 -2.82 -3.15 -13.59
N LYS A 51 -1.73 -3.80 -14.03
CA LYS A 51 -1.43 -5.21 -13.67
C LYS A 51 -1.20 -5.37 -12.17
N GLU A 52 -0.48 -4.46 -11.54
CA GLU A 52 -0.26 -4.48 -10.08
C GLU A 52 -1.59 -4.36 -9.33
N LEU A 53 -2.47 -3.44 -9.75
CA LEU A 53 -3.78 -3.26 -9.12
C LEU A 53 -4.68 -4.49 -9.30
N GLU A 54 -4.71 -5.06 -10.50
CA GLU A 54 -5.51 -6.26 -10.80
C GLU A 54 -5.06 -7.47 -9.99
N MET A 55 -3.74 -7.68 -9.83
CA MET A 55 -3.23 -8.77 -8.99
C MET A 55 -3.60 -8.56 -7.52
N CYS A 56 -3.40 -7.35 -6.99
CA CYS A 56 -3.78 -7.03 -5.61
C CYS A 56 -5.28 -7.19 -5.36
N ALA A 57 -6.12 -6.75 -6.31
CA ALA A 57 -7.58 -6.87 -6.21
C ALA A 57 -8.03 -8.34 -6.22
N LYS A 58 -7.47 -9.16 -7.13
CA LYS A 58 -7.74 -10.61 -7.16
C LYS A 58 -7.41 -11.27 -5.83
N LEU A 59 -6.22 -11.01 -5.29
CA LEU A 59 -5.77 -11.62 -4.04
C LEU A 59 -6.62 -11.24 -2.82
N LEU A 60 -7.05 -9.97 -2.72
CA LEU A 60 -7.79 -9.47 -1.57
C LEU A 60 -9.30 -9.69 -1.63
N VAL A 61 -9.88 -9.77 -2.83
CA VAL A 61 -11.34 -9.89 -3.02
C VAL A 61 -11.76 -11.34 -3.28
N GLN A 62 -11.01 -12.09 -4.11
CA GLN A 62 -11.43 -13.43 -4.52
C GLN A 62 -11.18 -14.48 -3.43
N ASN A 63 -10.12 -14.32 -2.62
CA ASN A 63 -9.77 -15.32 -1.61
C ASN A 63 -10.50 -15.14 -0.26
N HIS A 64 -11.43 -14.19 -0.15
CA HIS A 64 -12.15 -13.94 1.10
C HIS A 64 -13.32 -14.92 1.34
N CYS A 65 -13.83 -15.57 0.28
CA CYS A 65 -15.06 -16.37 0.36
C CYS A 65 -14.97 -17.80 -0.19
N ASN A 66 -13.85 -18.21 -0.79
CA ASN A 66 -13.75 -19.56 -1.37
C ASN A 66 -12.70 -20.39 -0.64
N ASN A 67 -13.16 -21.42 0.08
CA ASN A 67 -12.35 -22.39 0.82
C ASN A 67 -11.36 -23.16 -0.09
N ASP A 68 -11.54 -23.08 -1.40
CA ASP A 68 -10.74 -23.79 -2.40
C ASP A 68 -9.31 -23.22 -2.56
N ASN A 69 -9.00 -22.04 -2.02
CA ASN A 69 -7.65 -21.47 -2.09
C ASN A 69 -7.26 -20.74 -0.78
N PRO A 70 -6.58 -21.42 0.16
CA PRO A 70 -6.20 -20.81 1.44
C PRO A 70 -5.24 -19.63 1.24
N PHE A 71 -5.67 -18.45 1.67
CA PHE A 71 -4.87 -17.23 1.54
C PHE A 71 -3.91 -17.07 2.72
N LEU A 72 -2.63 -17.28 2.45
CA LEU A 72 -1.53 -17.06 3.38
C LEU A 72 -0.92 -15.67 3.18
N ALA A 73 -0.92 -14.86 4.22
CA ALA A 73 -0.20 -13.58 4.25
C ALA A 73 1.11 -13.71 5.05
N ILE A 74 2.22 -13.31 4.44
CA ILE A 74 3.53 -13.24 5.10
C ILE A 74 3.89 -11.76 5.30
N LEU A 75 4.01 -11.35 6.56
CA LEU A 75 4.38 -10.01 6.98
C LEU A 75 5.80 -10.02 7.57
N GLY A 76 6.75 -9.50 6.80
CA GLY A 76 8.14 -9.32 7.24
C GLY A 76 8.56 -7.86 7.37
N GLY A 77 9.80 -7.62 7.80
CA GLY A 77 10.47 -6.32 7.80
C GLY A 77 10.97 -5.89 9.18
N ALA A 78 11.51 -4.68 9.25
CA ALA A 78 12.18 -4.19 10.45
C ALA A 78 11.32 -3.30 11.36
N LYS A 79 10.33 -2.58 10.82
CA LYS A 79 9.57 -1.56 11.56
C LYS A 79 8.07 -1.82 11.54
N LEU A 80 7.45 -1.84 12.72
CA LEU A 80 6.00 -2.01 12.91
C LEU A 80 5.21 -0.71 12.73
N SER A 81 5.79 0.43 13.06
CA SER A 81 5.15 1.75 12.97
C SER A 81 4.47 2.04 11.62
N PRO A 82 5.08 1.73 10.45
CA PRO A 82 4.40 1.93 9.16
C PRO A 82 3.36 0.85 8.81
N LYS A 83 3.39 -0.31 9.48
CA LYS A 83 2.61 -1.51 9.13
C LYS A 83 1.48 -1.82 10.12
N HIS A 84 1.32 -1.02 11.19
CA HIS A 84 0.30 -1.26 12.21
C HIS A 84 -1.12 -1.41 11.63
N LYS A 85 -1.51 -0.58 10.66
CA LYS A 85 -2.84 -0.65 10.03
C LYS A 85 -3.05 -1.95 9.25
N LEU A 86 -1.99 -2.48 8.65
CA LEU A 86 -2.04 -3.73 7.90
C LEU A 86 -2.24 -4.91 8.88
N VAL A 87 -1.54 -4.90 10.01
CA VAL A 87 -1.68 -5.95 11.03
C VAL A 87 -3.09 -6.00 11.62
N LEU A 88 -3.75 -4.85 11.79
CA LEU A 88 -5.14 -4.81 12.30
C LEU A 88 -6.19 -5.21 11.25
N TYR A 89 -5.92 -4.97 9.95
CA TYR A 89 -6.90 -5.18 8.88
C TYR A 89 -6.81 -6.58 8.25
N LEU A 90 -5.59 -7.09 8.04
CA LEU A 90 -5.35 -8.34 7.34
C LEU A 90 -5.95 -9.60 8.00
N PRO A 91 -6.03 -9.74 9.35
CA PRO A 91 -6.58 -10.95 9.97
C PRO A 91 -8.04 -11.22 9.58
N SER A 92 -8.80 -10.18 9.23
CA SER A 92 -10.17 -10.32 8.74
C SER A 92 -10.28 -10.93 7.34
N LYS A 93 -9.17 -11.00 6.59
CA LYS A 93 -9.16 -11.37 5.16
C LYS A 93 -8.34 -12.60 4.83
N VAL A 94 -7.40 -12.99 5.69
CA VAL A 94 -6.44 -14.06 5.43
C VAL A 94 -6.80 -15.28 6.27
N TYR A 95 -6.58 -16.46 5.71
CA TYR A 95 -6.78 -17.71 6.44
C TYR A 95 -5.62 -17.96 7.43
N THR A 96 -4.40 -17.67 7.00
CA THR A 96 -3.21 -17.79 7.83
C THR A 96 -2.34 -16.56 7.66
N MET A 97 -1.77 -16.09 8.77
CA MET A 97 -0.84 -14.97 8.79
C MET A 97 0.46 -15.40 9.48
N ILE A 98 1.58 -15.19 8.80
CA ILE A 98 2.91 -15.41 9.36
C ILE A 98 3.58 -14.05 9.53
N ILE A 99 4.02 -13.75 10.76
CA ILE A 99 4.81 -12.56 11.08
C ILE A 99 6.27 -12.99 11.28
N CYS A 100 7.19 -12.43 10.50
CA CYS A 100 8.61 -12.79 10.52
C CYS A 100 9.54 -11.59 10.76
N GLY A 101 10.77 -11.90 11.21
CA GLY A 101 11.85 -10.93 11.37
C GLY A 101 11.67 -10.03 12.60
N ALA A 102 12.29 -8.84 12.60
CA ALA A 102 12.19 -7.92 13.72
C ALA A 102 10.77 -7.38 13.97
N LEU A 103 9.85 -7.56 13.01
CA LEU A 103 8.42 -7.30 13.21
C LEU A 103 7.76 -8.25 14.22
N ALA A 104 8.31 -9.45 14.41
CA ALA A 104 7.79 -10.44 15.35
C ALA A 104 8.15 -10.11 16.82
N TRP A 105 9.21 -9.34 17.04
CA TRP A 105 9.75 -9.05 18.38
C TRP A 105 8.72 -8.51 19.39
N PRO A 106 7.87 -7.52 19.03
CA PRO A 106 6.88 -7.01 19.98
C PRO A 106 5.83 -8.06 20.39
N PHE A 107 5.57 -9.05 19.53
CA PHE A 107 4.59 -10.11 19.81
C PHE A 107 5.17 -11.22 20.66
N VAL A 108 6.46 -11.54 20.47
CA VAL A 108 7.16 -12.56 21.28
C VAL A 108 7.35 -12.05 22.71
N ASN A 109 7.88 -10.83 22.88
CA ASN A 109 8.11 -10.26 24.22
C ASN A 109 6.81 -10.08 25.03
N MET A 110 5.66 -9.86 24.39
CA MET A 110 4.37 -9.80 25.10
C MET A 110 3.86 -11.18 25.54
N GLY A 111 4.26 -12.25 24.85
CA GLY A 111 3.88 -13.61 25.20
C GLY A 111 4.67 -14.14 26.39
N ASP A 112 5.95 -13.78 26.49
CA ASP A 112 6.84 -14.22 27.58
C ASP A 112 6.44 -13.64 28.96
N ASP A 113 5.71 -12.51 28.99
CA ASP A 113 5.17 -11.89 30.21
C ASP A 113 3.79 -12.45 30.62
N MET A 114 3.21 -13.36 29.83
CA MET A 114 1.86 -13.93 30.04
C MET A 114 1.87 -15.35 30.60
N ASP A 115 3.02 -15.82 31.07
CA ASP A 115 3.19 -17.06 31.86
C ASP A 115 3.17 -16.79 33.37
#